data_AF-A0A062WUF9-F1
#
_entry.id   AF-A0A062WUF9-F1
#
_cell.length_a   1.000
_cell.length_b   1.000
_cell.length_c   1.000
_cell.angle_alpha   90.00
_cell.angle_beta   90.00
_cell.angle_gamma   90.00
#
_symmetry.space_group_name_H-M   'P 1'
#
loop_
_entity.id
_entity.type
_entity.pdbx_description
1 polymer ?
#
loop_
_entity_poly.entity_id
_entity_poly.type
_entity_poly.pdbx_seq_one_letter_code
_entity_poly.pdbx_strand_id
1 'polypeptide(L)' 'MAQGSTDAFADAGSDTHRIMDIAAASVLVPAAGGAVIDAFGRPVEIVPDLSRRWSGVIAATPELAHQLADEISGSSY' A
#
# COMPACT_ATOMS: atom_id res chain seq x y z
N MET A 1 2.36 -3.13 -19.40
CA MET A 1 1.02 -2.53 -19.54
C MET A 1 0.49 -2.26 -18.14
N ALA A 2 0.68 -1.04 -17.67
CA ALA A 2 -0.07 -0.39 -16.59
C ALA A 2 0.01 1.11 -16.87
N GLN A 3 -0.30 1.50 -18.11
CA GLN A 3 -0.54 2.89 -18.46
C GLN A 3 -1.89 3.29 -17.85
N GLY A 4 -1.86 4.06 -16.76
CA GLY A 4 -2.89 5.07 -16.45
C GLY A 4 -4.32 4.61 -16.18
N SER A 5 -4.55 3.50 -15.45
CA SER A 5 -5.90 3.13 -14.99
C SER A 5 -6.04 2.92 -13.48
N THR A 6 -4.95 3.08 -12.72
CA THR A 6 -4.99 2.93 -11.25
C THR A 6 -3.95 3.86 -10.67
N ASP A 7 -4.37 5.07 -10.31
CA ASP A 7 -3.48 6.05 -9.69
C ASP A 7 -3.15 5.65 -8.24
N ALA A 8 -4.02 4.87 -7.59
CA ALA A 8 -3.75 4.26 -6.29
C ALA A 8 -4.65 3.05 -6.00
N PHE A 9 -4.15 2.08 -5.25
CA PHE A 9 -4.93 1.07 -4.54
C PHE A 9 -4.78 1.32 -3.03
N ALA A 10 -5.90 1.50 -2.32
CA ALA A 10 -5.95 1.60 -0.87
C ALA A 10 -6.99 0.60 -0.35
N ASP A 11 -6.60 -0.35 0.50
CA ASP A 11 -7.52 -1.25 1.19
C ASP A 11 -7.43 -1.05 2.69
N ALA A 12 -8.54 -0.67 3.34
CA ALA A 12 -8.65 -0.46 4.77
C ALA A 12 -8.75 -1.74 5.62
N GLY A 13 -8.50 -2.92 5.03
CA GLY A 13 -8.44 -4.19 5.75
C GLY A 13 -9.78 -4.92 5.73
N SER A 14 -10.17 -5.39 4.55
CA SER A 14 -11.08 -6.53 4.44
C SER A 14 -10.21 -7.79 4.44
N ASP A 15 -10.46 -8.73 5.36
CA ASP A 15 -9.66 -9.92 5.74
C ASP A 15 -9.42 -10.97 4.61
N THR A 16 -9.35 -10.52 3.36
CA THR A 16 -9.42 -11.29 2.12
C THR A 16 -8.14 -11.22 1.29
N HIS A 17 -7.21 -10.31 1.59
CA HIS A 17 -5.94 -10.26 0.87
C HIS A 17 -5.04 -11.41 1.26
N ARG A 18 -4.77 -12.29 0.29
CA ARG A 18 -3.77 -13.33 0.49
C ARG A 18 -2.42 -12.62 0.51
N ILE A 19 -1.59 -12.94 1.49
CA ILE A 19 -0.22 -12.41 1.66
C ILE A 19 0.58 -12.32 0.34
N MET A 20 0.25 -13.20 -0.62
CA MET A 20 0.80 -13.24 -1.97
C MET A 20 0.47 -12.01 -2.82
N ASP A 21 -0.70 -11.42 -2.70
CA ASP A 21 -1.10 -10.24 -3.48
C ASP A 21 -0.32 -9.00 -3.00
N ILE A 22 -0.15 -8.85 -1.68
CA ILE A 22 0.70 -7.81 -1.09
C ILE A 22 2.17 -8.03 -1.46
N ALA A 23 2.64 -9.28 -1.42
CA ALA A 23 4.00 -9.62 -1.83
C ALA A 23 4.24 -9.31 -3.32
N ALA A 24 3.28 -9.61 -4.19
CA ALA A 24 3.35 -9.29 -5.61
C ALA A 24 3.39 -7.76 -5.83
N ALA A 25 2.51 -7.01 -5.16
CA ALA A 25 2.51 -5.55 -5.22
C ALA A 25 3.84 -4.96 -4.75
N SER A 26 4.41 -5.48 -3.65
CA SER A 26 5.69 -5.02 -3.07
C SER A 26 6.89 -5.24 -4.00
N VAL A 27 6.77 -6.12 -5.01
CA VAL A 27 7.81 -6.33 -6.03
C VAL A 27 7.51 -5.54 -7.31
N LEU A 28 6.28 -5.63 -7.82
CA LEU A 28 5.91 -5.10 -9.12
C LEU A 28 5.77 -3.58 -9.12
N VAL A 29 5.22 -2.99 -8.05
CA VAL A 29 4.95 -1.55 -7.97
C VAL A 29 6.26 -0.75 -7.87
N PRO A 30 7.24 -1.10 -7.02
CA PRO A 30 8.55 -0.43 -7.02
C PRO A 30 9.31 -0.60 -8.34
N ALA A 31 9.22 -1.78 -8.98
CA ALA A 31 9.83 -2.01 -10.30
C ALA A 31 9.22 -1.12 -11.40
N ALA A 32 7.98 -0.64 -11.22
CA ALA A 32 7.31 0.30 -12.10
C ALA A 32 7.48 1.77 -11.68
N GLY A 33 8.27 2.06 -10.64
CA GLY A 33 8.49 3.43 -10.13
C GLY A 33 7.44 3.92 -9.13
N GLY A 34 6.54 3.06 -8.66
CA GLY A 34 5.59 3.36 -7.59
C GLY A 34 6.14 3.04 -6.20
N ALA A 35 5.32 3.27 -5.18
CA ALA A 35 5.58 2.94 -3.78
C ALA A 35 4.46 2.07 -3.21
N VAL A 36 4.82 1.20 -2.26
CA VAL A 36 3.88 0.41 -1.46
C VAL A 36 4.15 0.69 0.01
N ILE A 37 3.19 1.31 0.69
CA ILE A 37 3.30 1.71 2.10
C ILE A 37 2.04 1.29 2.87
N ASP A 38 2.13 1.20 4.19
CA ASP A 38 0.94 1.02 5.03
C ASP A 38 0.15 2.33 5.16
N ALA A 39 -1.03 2.25 5.76
CA ALA A 39 -1.94 3.37 5.98
C ALA A 39 -1.36 4.49 6.87
N PHE A 40 -0.20 4.24 7.50
CA PHE A 40 0.54 5.21 8.31
C PHE A 40 1.81 5.72 7.60
N GLY A 41 1.96 5.42 6.31
CA GLY A 41 3.09 5.88 5.50
C GLY A 41 4.39 5.10 5.69
N ARG A 42 4.36 3.94 6.36
CA ARG A 42 5.57 3.13 6.63
C ARG A 42 5.78 2.07 5.54
N PRO A 43 7.01 1.64 5.27
CA PRO A 43 7.27 0.52 4.36
C PRO A 43 6.53 -0.75 4.80
N VAL A 44 5.95 -1.48 3.84
CA VAL A 44 5.29 -2.77 4.08
C VAL A 44 6.33 -3.88 4.30
N GLU A 45 6.25 -4.60 5.42
CA GLU A 45 7.20 -5.66 5.86
C GLU A 45 6.59 -7.08 5.88
N ILE A 46 6.66 -7.88 4.80
CA ILE A 46 5.98 -9.20 4.75
C ILE A 46 6.42 -10.12 5.91
N VAL A 47 5.56 -10.25 6.94
CA VAL A 47 5.78 -11.09 8.13
C VAL A 47 4.83 -12.29 8.13
N PRO A 48 5.32 -13.51 8.40
CA PRO A 48 4.47 -14.70 8.49
C PRO A 48 3.53 -14.71 9.71
N ASP A 49 3.83 -13.89 10.72
CA ASP A 49 3.05 -13.76 11.95
C ASP A 49 1.74 -13.01 11.68
N LEU A 50 0.63 -13.73 11.78
CA LEU A 50 -0.71 -13.20 11.50
C LEU A 50 -1.17 -12.16 12.53
N SER A 51 -0.60 -12.14 13.74
CA SER A 51 -0.93 -11.13 14.76
C SER A 51 -0.37 -9.75 14.44
N ARG A 52 0.58 -9.67 13.50
CA ARG A 52 1.23 -8.45 13.01
C ARG A 52 0.61 -7.92 11.71
N ARG A 53 -0.48 -8.51 11.21
CA ARG A 53 -1.13 -8.11 9.95
C ARG A 53 -1.72 -6.69 10.02
N TRP A 54 -1.64 -6.02 8.88
CA TRP A 54 -1.57 -4.57 8.81
C TRP A 54 -2.89 -3.82 8.75
N SER A 55 -2.84 -2.64 9.37
CA SER A 55 -3.49 -1.41 8.91
C SER A 55 -3.30 -1.25 7.40
N GLY A 56 -4.36 -0.89 6.68
CA GLY A 56 -4.44 -0.91 5.22
C GLY A 56 -3.19 -0.62 4.38
N VAL A 57 -3.12 -1.14 3.15
CA VAL A 57 -1.97 -0.94 2.24
C VAL A 57 -2.33 0.07 1.16
N ILE A 58 -1.38 0.97 0.85
CA ILE A 58 -1.44 1.96 -0.22
C ILE A 58 -0.39 1.60 -1.27
N ALA A 59 -0.80 1.45 -2.52
CA ALA A 59 0.09 1.28 -3.68
C ALA A 59 -0.21 2.35 -4.73
N ALA A 60 0.71 3.31 -4.93
CA ALA A 60 0.53 4.47 -5.80
C ALA A 60 1.89 5.01 -6.27
N THR A 61 1.93 6.14 -6.99
CA THR A 61 3.18 6.91 -7.11
C THR A 61 3.66 7.37 -5.73
N PRO A 62 4.97 7.59 -5.50
CA PRO A 62 5.48 7.98 -4.19
C PRO A 62 4.77 9.20 -3.58
N GLU A 63 4.49 10.21 -4.40
CA GLU A 63 3.84 11.45 -3.94
C GLU A 63 2.39 11.20 -3.53
N LEU A 64 1.64 10.45 -4.32
CA LEU A 64 0.23 10.13 -4.05
C LEU A 64 0.09 9.15 -2.89
N ALA A 65 1.03 8.21 -2.72
CA ALA A 65 1.01 7.27 -1.62
C ALA A 65 1.09 7.99 -0.26
N HIS A 66 1.99 8.97 -0.13
CA HIS A 66 2.08 9.78 1.10
C HIS A 66 0.85 10.66 1.32
N GLN A 67 0.31 11.29 0.26
CA GLN A 67 -0.93 12.08 0.38
C GLN A 67 -2.11 11.24 0.90
N LEU A 68 -2.23 9.99 0.43
CA LEU A 68 -3.27 9.09 0.91
C LEU A 68 -3.03 8.66 2.36
N ALA A 69 -1.79 8.44 2.77
CA ALA A 69 -1.46 8.14 4.17
C ALA A 69 -1.78 9.32 5.10
N ASP A 70 -1.50 10.56 4.67
CA ASP A 70 -1.82 11.77 5.42
C ASP A 70 -3.35 11.92 5.60
N GLU A 71 -4.12 11.70 4.53
CA GLU A 71 -5.59 11.75 4.57
C GLU A 71 -6.18 10.64 5.47
N ILE A 72 -5.67 9.41 5.36
CA ILE A 72 -6.13 8.29 6.19
C ILE A 72 -5.78 8.49 7.67
N SER A 73 -4.62 9.08 7.97
CA SER A 73 -4.19 9.36 9.35
C SER A 73 -4.84 10.60 9.97
N GLY A 74 -5.59 11.39 9.19
CA GLY A 74 -6.20 12.64 9.62
C GLY A 74 -5.18 13.77 9.86
N SER A 75 -4.00 13.69 9.24
CA SER A 75 -2.94 14.71 9.33
C SER A 75 -3.03 15.79 8.24
N SER A 76 -4.11 15.81 7.47
CA SER A 76 -4.36 16.82 6.43
C SER A 76 -4.38 18.24 7.04
N TYR A 77 -3.45 19.09 6.60
CA TYR A 77 -3.31 20.50 7.01
C TYR A 77 -4.24 21.44 6.22
#